data_AF-X1MHI6-F1
#
_entry.id   AF-X1MHI6-F1
#
_cell.length_a   1.000
_cell.length_b   1.000
_cell.length_c   1.000
_cell.angle_alpha   90.00
_cell.angle_beta   90.00
_cell.angle_gamma   90.00
#
_symmetry.space_group_name_H-M   'P 1'
#
loop_
_entity.id
_entity.type
_entity.pdbx_description
1 polymer ?
#
loop_
_entity_poly.entity_id
_entity_poly.type
_entity_poly.pdbx_seq_one_letter_code
_entity_poly.pdbx_strand_id
1 'polypeptide(L)'
;PERIGELMDLLKEIPEYKEAMKIGAGPKIFVGAPENRCGKIALTEITGGAEGSPKLFEKMATAGIGTVVGMHVSEEHKKEAENANINIVIAGHISSDSLGVNLFLDEIEKQGIEIIPCSGLIRISRS
;
A
#
# COMPACT_ATOMS: atom_id res chain seq x y z
N PRO A 1 11.36 9.03 2.36
CA PRO A 1 12.12 7.77 2.62
C PRO A 1 13.11 7.52 1.49
N GLU A 2 14.40 7.43 1.82
CA GLU A 2 15.47 7.09 0.87
C GLU A 2 15.62 5.58 0.69
N ARG A 3 15.29 4.80 1.72
CA ARG A 3 15.37 3.33 1.75
C ARG A 3 14.02 2.67 2.01
N ILE A 4 13.88 1.42 1.59
CA ILE A 4 12.66 0.64 1.78
C ILE A 4 12.31 0.48 3.26
N GLY A 5 13.29 0.30 4.14
CA GLY A 5 13.07 0.26 5.58
C GLY A 5 12.36 1.51 6.12
N GLU A 6 12.79 2.70 5.69
CA GLU A 6 12.17 3.97 6.08
C GLU A 6 10.77 4.13 5.51
N LEU A 7 10.53 3.62 4.29
CA LEU A 7 9.18 3.58 3.70
C LEU A 7 8.27 2.67 4.53
N MET A 8 8.77 1.52 4.95
CA MET A 8 8.03 0.61 5.82
C MET A 8 7.70 1.26 7.16
N ASP A 9 8.65 1.96 7.77
CA ASP A 9 8.44 2.65 9.05
C ASP A 9 7.37 3.74 8.90
N LEU A 10 7.43 4.54 7.82
CA LEU A 10 6.41 5.54 7.51
C LEU A 10 5.02 4.93 7.32
N LEU A 11 4.90 3.81 6.60
CA LEU A 11 3.60 3.12 6.47
C LEU A 11 3.12 2.62 7.83
N LYS A 12 3.99 2.04 8.66
CA LYS A 12 3.62 1.54 9.99
C LYS A 12 3.20 2.64 10.96
N GLU A 13 3.40 3.92 10.65
CA GLU A 13 2.91 5.02 11.48
C GLU A 13 1.40 5.29 11.30
N ILE A 14 0.83 4.90 10.16
CA ILE A 14 -0.58 5.13 9.82
C ILE A 14 -1.48 4.24 10.70
N PRO A 15 -2.54 4.79 11.33
CA PRO A 15 -3.40 4.05 12.26
C PRO A 15 -4.01 2.77 11.67
N GLU A 16 -4.51 2.81 10.44
CA GLU A 16 -5.11 1.65 9.79
C GLU A 16 -4.10 0.52 9.56
N TYR A 17 -2.87 0.87 9.19
CA TYR A 17 -1.79 -0.10 9.05
C TYR A 17 -1.34 -0.65 10.41
N LYS A 18 -1.33 0.16 11.48
CA LYS A 18 -1.06 -0.29 12.86
C LYS A 18 -2.08 -1.33 13.33
N GLU A 19 -3.37 -1.12 13.08
CA GLU A 19 -4.40 -2.09 13.43
C GLU A 19 -4.26 -3.37 12.60
N ALA A 20 -4.02 -3.25 11.30
CA ALA A 20 -3.81 -4.43 10.45
C ALA A 20 -2.56 -5.24 10.85
N MET A 21 -1.50 -4.61 11.35
CA MET A 21 -0.33 -5.31 11.86
C MET A 21 -0.65 -6.23 13.05
N LYS A 22 -1.62 -5.88 13.91
CA LYS A 22 -1.99 -6.69 15.08
C LYS A 22 -2.50 -8.08 14.70
N ILE A 23 -3.04 -8.21 13.49
CA ILE A 23 -3.57 -9.47 12.93
C ILE A 23 -2.68 -10.03 11.81
N GLY A 24 -1.47 -9.49 11.62
CA GLY A 24 -0.54 -9.95 10.60
C GLY A 24 -0.88 -9.52 9.17
N ALA A 25 -1.78 -8.55 8.98
CA ALA A 25 -2.22 -8.03 7.68
C ALA A 25 -1.62 -6.65 7.34
N GLY A 26 -0.56 -6.25 8.02
CA GLY A 26 0.11 -4.97 7.81
C GLY A 26 1.00 -4.91 6.56
N PRO A 27 1.67 -3.77 6.33
CA PRO A 27 2.59 -3.60 5.22
C PRO A 27 3.70 -4.66 5.20
N LYS A 28 4.05 -5.15 4.00
CA LYS A 28 5.15 -6.10 3.77
C LYS A 28 6.01 -5.70 2.57
N ILE A 29 7.31 -5.97 2.65
CA ILE A 29 8.20 -5.96 1.48
C ILE A 29 7.97 -7.26 0.74
N PHE A 30 7.54 -7.18 -0.52
CA PHE A 30 7.27 -8.36 -1.35
C PHE A 30 8.39 -8.64 -2.35
N VAL A 31 9.02 -7.58 -2.87
CA VAL A 31 10.26 -7.65 -3.66
C VAL A 31 11.24 -6.60 -3.12
N GLY A 32 12.50 -7.02 -2.93
CA GLY A 32 13.56 -6.17 -2.41
C GLY A 32 13.87 -6.41 -0.94
N ALA A 33 14.71 -5.55 -0.37
CA ALA A 33 15.20 -5.63 1.00
C ALA A 33 15.15 -4.25 1.69
N PRO A 34 15.07 -4.17 3.03
CA PRO A 34 15.01 -2.90 3.77
C PRO A 34 16.12 -1.90 3.42
N GLU A 35 17.30 -2.37 3.08
CA GLU A 35 18.48 -1.59 2.71
C GLU A 35 18.46 -1.02 1.29
N ASN A 36 17.55 -1.52 0.43
CA ASN A 36 17.44 -1.06 -0.94
C ASN A 36 17.02 0.41 -1.00
N ARG A 37 17.54 1.14 -1.99
CA ARG A 37 17.10 2.51 -2.29
C ARG A 37 15.68 2.49 -2.84
N CYS A 38 14.84 3.43 -2.40
CA CYS A 38 13.49 3.58 -2.91
C CYS A 38 13.45 4.02 -4.39
N GLY A 39 14.35 4.91 -4.79
CA GLY A 39 14.19 5.64 -6.05
C GLY A 39 12.90 6.46 -6.06
N LYS A 40 12.32 6.72 -7.24
CA LYS A 40 10.96 7.27 -7.30
C LYS A 40 9.95 6.18 -6.91
N ILE A 41 8.99 6.55 -6.07
CA ILE A 41 7.93 5.66 -5.59
C ILE A 41 6.67 5.90 -6.40
N ALA A 42 6.10 4.84 -6.96
CA ALA A 42 4.83 4.87 -7.68
C ALA A 42 3.74 4.14 -6.89
N LEU A 43 2.57 4.78 -6.77
CA LEU A 43 1.37 4.24 -6.12
C LEU A 43 0.39 3.84 -7.23
N THR A 44 0.52 2.64 -7.79
CA THR A 44 -0.23 2.24 -9.00
C THR A 44 -1.27 1.16 -8.74
N GLU A 45 -1.14 0.39 -7.67
CA GLU A 45 -2.00 -0.77 -7.37
C GLU A 45 -2.83 -0.54 -6.07
N ILE A 46 -3.33 0.69 -5.91
CA ILE A 46 -4.16 1.12 -4.76
C ILE A 46 -5.63 1.27 -5.17
N THR A 47 -5.93 1.31 -6.46
CA THR A 47 -7.30 1.24 -6.96
C THR A 47 -7.70 -0.22 -7.08
N GLY A 48 -8.50 -0.74 -6.15
CA GLY A 48 -8.83 -2.16 -6.08
C GLY A 48 -9.32 -2.77 -7.42
N GLY A 49 -8.93 -4.01 -7.68
CA GLY A 49 -9.57 -4.89 -8.67
C GLY A 49 -8.90 -5.06 -10.03
N ALA A 50 -7.79 -4.38 -10.33
CA ALA A 50 -7.06 -4.60 -11.58
C ALA A 50 -5.55 -4.42 -11.39
N GLU A 51 -4.78 -5.41 -11.86
CA GLU A 51 -3.34 -5.27 -12.03
C GLU A 51 -3.03 -4.83 -13.46
N GLY A 52 -1.97 -4.04 -13.64
CA GLY A 52 -1.46 -3.65 -14.95
C GLY A 52 -0.88 -4.84 -15.75
N SER A 53 -0.18 -4.53 -16.86
CA SER A 53 0.63 -5.56 -17.53
C SER A 53 1.94 -5.76 -16.76
N PRO A 54 2.42 -7.01 -16.56
CA PRO A 54 3.72 -7.28 -15.94
C PRO A 54 4.89 -6.57 -16.63
N LYS A 55 4.79 -6.38 -17.95
CA LYS A 55 5.79 -5.67 -18.77
C LYS A 55 5.95 -4.19 -18.41
N LEU A 56 5.05 -3.64 -17.60
CA LEU A 56 5.11 -2.25 -17.15
C LEU A 56 6.32 -2.01 -16.24
N PHE A 57 6.78 -3.00 -15.47
CA PHE A 57 7.93 -2.84 -14.57
C PHE A 57 9.21 -2.44 -15.31
N GLU A 58 9.51 -3.05 -16.47
CA GLU A 58 10.66 -2.67 -17.28
C GLU A 58 10.59 -1.18 -17.71
N LYS A 59 9.40 -0.72 -18.08
CA LYS A 59 9.17 0.67 -18.48
C LYS A 59 9.25 1.63 -17.29
N MET A 60 8.72 1.22 -16.14
CA MET A 60 8.84 1.95 -14.88
C MET A 60 10.32 2.14 -14.48
N ALA A 61 11.12 1.09 -14.57
CA ALA A 61 12.55 1.14 -14.26
C ALA A 61 13.27 2.12 -15.18
N THR A 62 12.96 2.08 -16.48
CA THR A 62 13.48 3.03 -17.48
C THR A 62 13.09 4.48 -17.17
N ALA A 63 11.89 4.70 -16.60
CA ALA A 63 11.42 6.02 -16.17
C ALA A 63 12.01 6.49 -14.80
N GLY A 64 12.84 5.67 -14.17
CA GLY A 64 13.50 5.94 -12.89
C GLY A 64 12.62 5.65 -11.66
N ILE A 65 11.55 4.87 -11.82
CA ILE A 65 10.78 4.31 -10.71
C ILE A 65 11.57 3.15 -10.12
N GLY A 66 11.87 3.24 -8.82
CA GLY A 66 12.60 2.21 -8.10
C GLY A 66 11.72 1.41 -7.14
N THR A 67 10.51 1.89 -6.85
CA THR A 67 9.59 1.22 -5.92
C THR A 67 8.15 1.39 -6.36
N VAL A 68 7.40 0.31 -6.29
CA VAL A 68 5.95 0.30 -6.41
C VAL A 68 5.33 -0.03 -5.07
N VAL A 69 4.34 0.75 -4.66
CA VAL A 69 3.51 0.48 -3.48
C VAL A 69 2.11 0.12 -3.95
N GLY A 70 1.63 -1.05 -3.52
CA GLY A 70 0.36 -1.63 -3.96
C GLY A 70 -0.40 -2.36 -2.86
N MET A 71 -1.57 -2.90 -3.19
CA MET A 71 -2.38 -3.74 -2.29
C MET A 71 -2.29 -5.24 -2.62
N HIS A 72 -1.98 -5.58 -3.88
CA HIS A 72 -1.80 -6.94 -4.38
C HIS A 72 -0.74 -6.94 -5.49
N VAL A 73 -0.12 -8.10 -5.70
CA VAL A 73 0.70 -8.36 -6.89
C VAL A 73 0.70 -9.87 -7.18
N SER A 74 0.53 -10.25 -8.45
CA SER A 74 0.67 -11.65 -8.87
C SER A 74 2.13 -12.13 -8.91
N GLU A 75 2.35 -13.45 -8.94
CA GLU A 75 3.69 -14.03 -9.07
C GLU A 75 4.37 -13.68 -10.41
N GLU A 76 3.59 -13.47 -11.48
CA GLU A 76 4.13 -13.03 -12.77
C GLU A 76 4.70 -11.61 -12.66
N HIS A 77 3.93 -10.70 -12.07
CA HIS A 77 4.36 -9.33 -11.79
C HIS A 77 5.58 -9.28 -10.87
N LYS A 78 5.64 -10.15 -9.85
CA LYS A 78 6.79 -10.28 -8.96
C LYS A 78 8.08 -10.54 -9.73
N LYS A 79 8.07 -11.54 -10.61
CA LYS A 79 9.23 -11.94 -11.40
C LYS A 79 9.70 -10.83 -12.33
N GLU A 80 8.78 -10.11 -12.95
CA GLU A 80 9.12 -8.98 -13.82
C GLU A 80 9.70 -7.80 -13.02
N ALA A 81 9.20 -7.53 -11.81
CA ALA A 81 9.78 -6.52 -10.93
C ALA A 81 11.20 -6.87 -10.46
N GLU A 82 11.45 -8.14 -10.11
CA GLU A 82 12.79 -8.65 -9.79
C GLU A 82 13.75 -8.47 -10.97
N ASN A 83 13.34 -8.86 -12.18
CA ASN A 83 14.13 -8.67 -13.41
C ASN A 83 14.42 -7.19 -13.70
N ALA A 84 13.46 -6.31 -13.41
CA ALA A 84 13.59 -4.87 -13.61
C ALA A 84 14.30 -4.13 -12.47
N ASN A 85 14.73 -4.82 -11.41
CA ASN A 85 15.30 -4.23 -10.18
C ASN A 85 14.36 -3.21 -9.52
N ILE A 86 13.06 -3.47 -9.55
CA ILE A 86 12.05 -2.66 -8.87
C ILE A 86 11.67 -3.31 -7.54
N ASN A 87 11.64 -2.52 -6.48
CA ASN A 87 11.11 -2.95 -5.19
C ASN A 87 9.58 -2.94 -5.22
N ILE A 88 8.96 -3.89 -4.52
CA ILE A 88 7.50 -3.92 -4.33
C ILE A 88 7.21 -3.95 -2.84
N VAL A 89 6.40 -2.99 -2.39
CA VAL A 89 5.81 -2.97 -1.05
C VAL A 89 4.31 -3.17 -1.17
N ILE A 90 3.78 -4.15 -0.45
CA ILE A 90 2.35 -4.39 -0.33
C ILE A 90 1.87 -3.78 0.98
N ALA A 91 1.10 -2.70 0.93
CA ALA A 91 0.66 -1.95 2.11
C ALA A 91 -0.46 -2.67 2.90
N GLY A 92 -1.24 -3.52 2.22
CA GLY A 92 -2.35 -4.29 2.79
C GLY A 92 -3.71 -3.79 2.29
N HIS A 93 -4.55 -4.69 1.78
CA HIS A 93 -5.81 -4.35 1.11
C HIS A 93 -6.78 -3.59 2.04
N ILE A 94 -7.26 -4.27 3.09
CA ILE A 94 -8.32 -3.76 3.97
C ILE A 94 -7.90 -2.47 4.69
N SER A 95 -6.65 -2.37 5.14
CA SER A 95 -6.12 -1.18 5.79
C SER A 95 -6.00 0.01 4.85
N SER A 96 -5.56 -0.23 3.61
CA SER A 96 -5.47 0.83 2.59
C SER A 96 -6.86 1.33 2.19
N ASP A 97 -7.82 0.42 1.98
CA ASP A 97 -9.22 0.77 1.69
C ASP A 97 -9.86 1.51 2.88
N SER A 98 -9.65 1.00 4.10
CA SER A 98 -10.16 1.62 5.33
C SER A 98 -9.62 3.03 5.52
N LEU A 99 -8.37 3.31 5.16
CA LEU A 99 -7.81 4.66 5.23
C LEU A 99 -8.61 5.65 4.37
N GLY A 100 -8.86 5.31 3.11
CA GLY A 100 -9.65 6.15 2.22
C GLY A 100 -11.10 6.28 2.67
N VAL A 101 -11.72 5.17 3.05
CA VAL A 101 -13.11 5.14 3.52
C VAL A 101 -13.28 5.91 4.83
N ASN A 102 -12.33 5.85 5.76
CA ASN A 102 -12.40 6.61 7.01
C ASN A 102 -12.46 8.11 6.76
N LEU A 103 -11.62 8.65 5.86
CA LEU A 103 -11.64 10.08 5.52
C LEU A 103 -13.02 10.52 4.98
N PHE A 104 -13.68 9.64 4.22
CA PHE A 104 -15.03 9.89 3.74
C PHE A 104 -16.08 9.78 4.85
N LEU A 105 -16.00 8.75 5.69
CA LEU A 105 -16.93 8.53 6.81
C LEU A 105 -16.83 9.60 7.89
N ASP A 106 -15.65 10.19 8.09
CA ASP A 106 -15.46 11.30 9.04
C ASP A 106 -16.34 12.52 8.65
N GLU A 107 -16.52 12.81 7.36
CA GLU A 107 -17.41 13.88 6.89
C GLU A 107 -18.91 13.53 7.04
N ILE A 108 -19.25 12.25 7.04
CA ILE A 108 -20.62 11.78 7.31
C ILE A 108 -20.92 11.84 8.81
N GLU A 109 -19.97 11.42 9.64
CA GLU A 109 -20.07 11.44 11.10
C GLU A 109 -20.26 12.87 11.64
N LYS A 110 -19.56 13.87 11.06
CA LYS A 110 -19.75 15.30 11.37
C LYS A 110 -21.18 15.81 11.14
N GLN A 111 -21.96 15.14 10.29
CA GLN A 111 -23.38 15.48 10.05
C GLN A 111 -24.32 14.84 11.08
N GLY A 112 -23.77 14.18 12.11
CA GLY A 112 -24.53 13.52 13.17
C GLY A 112 -25.04 12.13 12.80
N ILE A 113 -24.49 11.51 11.75
CA ILE A 113 -24.86 10.18 11.31
C ILE A 113 -23.97 9.15 12.01
N GLU A 114 -24.60 8.15 12.65
CA GLU A 114 -23.92 7.04 13.32
C GLU A 114 -23.27 6.08 12.31
N ILE A 115 -22.01 5.72 12.54
CA ILE A 115 -21.25 4.78 11.70
C ILE A 115 -21.04 3.47 12.46
N ILE A 116 -21.58 2.38 11.92
CA ILE A 116 -21.38 1.02 12.45
C ILE A 116 -20.43 0.27 11.51
N PRO A 117 -19.15 0.06 11.87
CA PRO A 117 -18.20 -0.64 11.01
C PRO A 117 -18.50 -2.13 10.94
N CYS A 118 -18.40 -2.69 9.73
CA CYS A 118 -18.64 -4.10 9.45
C CYS A 118 -17.71 -4.61 8.33
N SER A 119 -17.73 -5.92 8.07
CA SER A 119 -17.04 -6.55 6.93
C SER A 119 -15.54 -6.24 6.83
N GLY A 120 -14.86 -6.08 7.97
CA GLY A 120 -13.43 -5.82 8.04
C GLY A 120 -13.01 -4.35 8.00
N LEU A 121 -13.96 -3.41 7.89
CA LEU A 121 -13.64 -1.97 7.98
C LEU A 121 -12.91 -1.65 9.29
N ILE A 122 -11.67 -1.17 9.18
CA ILE A 122 -10.88 -0.69 10.31
C ILE A 122 -11.27 0.77 10.55
N ARG A 123 -12.27 1.01 11.40
CA ARG A 123 -12.73 2.37 11.70
C ARG A 123 -11.71 3.11 12.58
N ILE A 124 -11.18 4.20 12.05
CA ILE A 124 -10.36 5.18 12.77
C ILE A 124 -11.04 6.54 12.61
N SER A 125 -11.77 6.99 13.63
CA SER A 125 -12.41 8.31 13.62
C SER A 125 -11.39 9.43 13.83
N ARG A 126 -11.49 10.46 12.99
CA ARG A 126 -10.67 11.68 13.05
C ARG A 126 -11.53 12.95 13.17
N SER A 127 -12.84 12.78 13.34
CA SER A 127 -13.89 13.80 13.33
C SER A 127 -13.97 14.60 14.62
#